data_AF-A0A2B4RJG6-F1
#
_entry.id   AF-A0A2B4RJG6-F1
#
_cell.length_a   1.000
_cell.length_b   1.000
_cell.length_c   1.000
_cell.angle_alpha   90.00
_cell.angle_beta   90.00
_cell.angle_gamma   90.00
#
_symmetry.space_group_name_H-M   'P 1'
#
loop_
_entity.id
_entity.type
_entity.pdbx_description
1 polymer ?
#
loop_
_entity_poly.entity_id
_entity_poly.type
_entity_poly.pdbx_seq_one_letter_code
_entity_poly.pdbx_strand_id
1 'polypeptide(L)'
;MKSPILNIIFALATLSSITFQTVSGQDQPRLKVLEMDQNGTLYLHKTSLFCISEIVKRLAEGKYKLAEQSTLGMSKEFAMLNCKDLKQKVPSAESGVYWIDPDGGSHGNAFQAFCDQQTEGGGWTLVWSYTFTDYSNFNRQSNAVTPRPSWSARYANVRVSTTVPLSETHYEAMDFALWRSIGKEFLIKSNINNWIACKEGTGSMVQQKKGSITSGFKDQRHGIPVL
;
A
#
# COMPACT_ATOMS: atom_id res chain seq x y z
N MET A 1 -44.91 -46.99 -30.47
CA MET A 1 -46.11 -46.26 -30.01
C MET A 1 -46.15 -46.30 -28.49
N LYS A 2 -46.20 -45.11 -27.87
CA LYS A 2 -46.44 -44.80 -26.44
C LYS A 2 -45.34 -45.11 -25.40
N SER A 3 -44.80 -44.01 -24.86
CA SER A 3 -44.11 -43.92 -23.57
C SER A 3 -45.09 -44.10 -22.41
N PRO A 4 -44.62 -44.43 -21.20
CA PRO A 4 -45.33 -44.15 -19.97
C PRO A 4 -44.81 -42.87 -19.30
N ILE A 5 -45.74 -42.23 -18.60
CA ILE A 5 -45.65 -41.04 -17.77
C ILE A 5 -45.29 -41.46 -16.34
N LEU A 6 -44.47 -40.70 -15.61
CA LEU A 6 -44.69 -40.52 -14.17
C LEU A 6 -44.15 -39.17 -13.66
N ASN A 7 -45.03 -38.45 -12.95
CA ASN A 7 -44.95 -37.09 -12.42
C ASN A 7 -43.92 -36.91 -11.29
N ILE A 8 -43.54 -35.65 -10.96
CA ILE A 8 -43.85 -34.98 -9.67
C ILE A 8 -43.10 -33.61 -9.49
N ILE A 9 -43.92 -32.54 -9.49
CA ILE A 9 -44.04 -31.40 -8.53
C ILE A 9 -42.96 -30.28 -8.40
N PHE A 10 -43.43 -29.06 -8.71
CA PHE A 10 -43.26 -27.70 -8.12
C PHE A 10 -41.98 -27.28 -7.37
N ALA A 11 -41.44 -26.10 -7.73
CA ALA A 11 -41.66 -24.85 -6.96
C ALA A 11 -41.04 -23.62 -7.68
N LEU A 12 -41.84 -22.56 -7.83
CA LEU A 12 -41.35 -21.21 -8.14
C LEU A 12 -40.53 -20.68 -6.95
N ALA A 13 -39.35 -20.13 -7.20
CA ALA A 13 -38.66 -19.28 -6.23
C ALA A 13 -38.47 -17.88 -6.84
N THR A 14 -39.07 -16.91 -6.17
CA THR A 14 -39.14 -15.48 -6.46
C THR A 14 -37.76 -14.82 -6.41
N LEU A 15 -37.47 -13.94 -7.38
CA LEU A 15 -36.37 -12.98 -7.32
C LEU A 15 -36.61 -11.98 -6.18
N SER A 16 -35.87 -12.11 -5.08
CA SER A 16 -35.67 -11.02 -4.13
C SER A 16 -34.31 -10.37 -4.41
N SER A 17 -34.35 -9.12 -4.89
CA SER A 17 -33.18 -8.25 -4.94
C SER A 17 -32.73 -7.96 -3.51
N ILE A 18 -31.62 -8.56 -3.08
CA ILE A 18 -31.00 -8.22 -1.79
C ILE A 18 -29.99 -7.10 -2.05
N THR A 19 -30.38 -5.87 -1.71
CA THR A 19 -29.46 -4.74 -1.54
C THR A 19 -28.62 -4.96 -0.29
N PHE A 20 -27.32 -5.20 -0.45
CA PHE A 20 -26.38 -5.20 0.67
C PHE A 20 -25.95 -3.77 0.99
N GLN A 21 -26.42 -3.22 2.10
CA GLN A 21 -25.83 -2.05 2.75
C GLN A 21 -24.62 -2.52 3.58
N THR A 22 -23.42 -2.10 3.22
CA THR A 22 -22.21 -2.41 4.00
C THR A 22 -22.01 -1.38 5.10
N VAL A 23 -22.17 -1.81 6.36
CA VAL A 23 -21.74 -1.07 7.55
C VAL A 23 -20.22 -1.22 7.70
N SER A 24 -19.56 -0.10 7.99
CA SER A 24 -18.12 0.05 8.15
C SER A 24 -17.58 -0.73 9.36
N GLY A 25 -16.38 -1.30 9.22
CA GLY A 25 -15.51 -1.60 10.36
C GLY A 25 -15.49 -3.06 10.82
N GLN A 26 -15.03 -3.97 9.96
CA GLN A 26 -14.48 -5.26 10.40
C GLN A 26 -13.46 -5.75 9.36
N ASP A 27 -12.27 -6.08 9.87
CA ASP A 27 -11.15 -6.66 9.12
C ASP A 27 -11.66 -7.84 8.28
N GLN A 28 -11.61 -7.73 6.95
CA GLN A 28 -12.10 -8.80 6.08
C GLN A 28 -11.21 -10.04 6.26
N PRO A 29 -11.77 -11.22 6.55
CA PRO A 29 -10.96 -12.44 6.58
C PRO A 29 -10.41 -12.66 5.18
N ARG A 30 -9.07 -12.74 5.06
CA ARG A 30 -8.38 -13.14 3.82
C ARG A 30 -9.10 -14.35 3.24
N LEU A 31 -9.74 -14.19 2.07
CA LEU A 31 -10.32 -15.35 1.37
C LEU A 31 -9.16 -16.29 1.00
N LYS A 32 -9.14 -17.48 1.61
CA LYS A 32 -8.23 -18.55 1.21
C LYS A 32 -8.69 -19.10 -0.13
N VAL A 33 -8.01 -18.72 -1.21
CA VAL A 33 -8.35 -19.12 -2.59
C VAL A 33 -7.73 -20.48 -2.95
N LEU A 34 -6.53 -20.77 -2.44
CA LEU A 34 -5.72 -21.93 -2.78
C LEU A 34 -5.00 -22.45 -1.54
N GLU A 35 -5.07 -23.76 -1.30
CA GLU A 35 -4.25 -24.47 -0.31
C GLU A 35 -3.56 -25.66 -0.97
N MET A 36 -2.48 -26.16 -0.37
CA MET A 36 -1.80 -27.37 -0.81
C MET A 36 -1.59 -28.28 0.40
N ASP A 37 -1.93 -29.56 0.29
CA ASP A 37 -1.61 -30.53 1.34
C ASP A 37 -0.16 -31.01 1.27
N GLN A 38 0.23 -31.82 2.25
CA GLN A 38 1.59 -32.39 2.34
C GLN A 38 1.92 -33.35 1.19
N ASN A 39 0.92 -33.84 0.45
CA ASN A 39 1.09 -34.71 -0.71
C ASN A 39 1.17 -33.93 -2.03
N GLY A 40 1.11 -32.59 -1.98
CA GLY A 40 1.16 -31.73 -3.15
C GLY A 40 -0.19 -31.54 -3.85
N THR A 41 -1.29 -31.98 -3.24
CA THR A 41 -2.63 -31.79 -3.82
C THR A 41 -3.07 -30.35 -3.60
N LEU A 42 -3.44 -29.66 -4.68
CA LEU A 42 -3.95 -28.29 -4.65
C LEU A 42 -5.47 -28.27 -4.43
N TYR A 43 -5.93 -27.53 -3.42
CA TYR A 43 -7.34 -27.32 -3.10
C TYR A 43 -7.76 -25.90 -3.45
N LEU A 44 -8.68 -25.76 -4.39
CA LEU A 44 -9.32 -24.50 -4.76
C LEU A 44 -10.66 -24.38 -4.02
N HIS A 45 -10.78 -23.39 -3.14
CA HIS A 45 -11.96 -23.22 -2.31
C HIS A 45 -13.12 -22.60 -3.10
N LYS A 46 -14.29 -23.26 -3.08
CA LYS A 46 -15.49 -22.92 -3.86
C LYS A 46 -16.07 -21.52 -3.61
N THR A 47 -15.62 -20.82 -2.57
CA THR A 47 -16.04 -19.44 -2.26
C THR A 47 -15.56 -18.41 -3.28
N SER A 48 -14.66 -18.77 -4.20
CA SER A 48 -14.09 -17.90 -5.24
C SER A 48 -14.63 -18.20 -6.65
N LEU A 49 -15.97 -18.31 -6.78
CA LEU A 49 -16.69 -18.79 -7.97
C LEU A 49 -16.26 -18.19 -9.33
N PHE A 50 -15.72 -16.97 -9.34
CA PHE A 50 -15.29 -16.29 -10.57
C PHE A 50 -13.84 -16.57 -10.98
N CYS A 51 -12.99 -17.08 -10.08
CA CYS A 51 -11.55 -17.27 -10.35
C CYS A 51 -11.16 -18.73 -10.59
N ILE A 52 -11.94 -19.70 -10.10
CA ILE A 52 -11.56 -21.13 -10.13
C ILE A 52 -11.41 -21.64 -11.57
N SER A 53 -12.37 -21.35 -12.45
CA SER A 53 -12.33 -21.79 -13.85
C SER A 53 -11.11 -21.20 -14.59
N GLU A 54 -10.82 -19.92 -14.34
CA GLU A 54 -9.67 -19.23 -14.93
C GLU A 54 -8.33 -19.75 -14.39
N ILE A 55 -8.26 -20.04 -13.08
CA ILE A 55 -7.05 -20.63 -12.46
C ILE A 55 -6.81 -22.04 -13.01
N VAL A 56 -7.83 -22.90 -13.04
CA VAL A 56 -7.71 -24.26 -13.59
C VAL A 56 -7.30 -24.20 -15.06
N LYS A 57 -7.87 -23.29 -15.84
CA LYS A 57 -7.48 -23.07 -17.24
C LYS A 57 -6.02 -22.68 -17.38
N ARG A 58 -5.53 -21.70 -16.61
CA ARG A 58 -4.12 -21.27 -16.63
C ARG A 58 -3.16 -22.38 -16.21
N LEU A 59 -3.52 -23.15 -15.19
CA LEU A 59 -2.74 -24.29 -14.74
C LEU A 59 -2.66 -25.39 -15.81
N ALA A 60 -3.80 -25.76 -16.41
CA ALA A 60 -3.87 -26.76 -17.48
C ALA A 60 -3.13 -26.32 -18.75
N GLU A 61 -3.17 -25.02 -19.08
CA GLU A 61 -2.42 -24.42 -20.20
C GLU A 61 -0.94 -24.20 -19.89
N GLY A 62 -0.45 -24.49 -18.67
CA GLY A 62 0.94 -24.24 -18.27
C GLY A 62 1.31 -22.76 -18.19
N LYS A 63 0.33 -21.85 -18.11
CA LYS A 63 0.53 -20.40 -18.03
C LYS A 63 0.76 -19.93 -16.59
N TYR A 64 1.73 -20.54 -15.92
CA TYR A 64 2.16 -20.16 -14.59
C TYR A 64 3.69 -20.05 -14.53
N LYS A 65 4.19 -19.28 -13.56
CA LYS A 65 5.62 -19.23 -13.21
C LYS A 65 5.74 -19.56 -11.74
N LEU A 66 6.65 -20.47 -11.40
CA LEU A 66 7.06 -20.65 -10.02
C LEU A 66 7.86 -19.40 -9.63
N ALA A 67 7.43 -18.71 -8.58
CA ALA A 67 8.20 -17.62 -8.01
C ALA A 67 9.32 -18.25 -7.17
N GLU A 68 10.58 -18.12 -7.61
CA GLU A 68 11.70 -18.37 -6.72
C GLU A 68 11.71 -17.32 -5.61
N GLN A 69 12.21 -17.69 -4.43
CA GLN A 69 12.35 -16.76 -3.32
C GLN A 69 13.40 -15.71 -3.68
N SER A 70 12.94 -14.55 -4.14
CA SER A 70 13.79 -13.44 -4.54
C SER A 70 14.58 -12.91 -3.34
N THR A 71 15.90 -12.78 -3.49
CA THR A 71 16.78 -12.13 -2.52
C THR A 71 16.78 -10.60 -2.64
N LEU A 72 16.17 -10.06 -3.70
CA LEU A 72 16.06 -8.62 -3.95
C LEU A 72 15.37 -7.89 -2.79
N GLY A 73 16.00 -6.82 -2.31
CA GLY A 73 15.55 -6.00 -1.19
C GLY A 73 15.71 -6.67 0.18
N MET A 74 16.20 -7.91 0.26
CA MET A 74 16.29 -8.67 1.53
C MET A 74 17.59 -8.41 2.29
N SER A 75 18.65 -7.98 1.62
CA SER A 75 19.92 -7.59 2.24
C SER A 75 20.48 -6.33 1.59
N LYS A 76 21.50 -5.75 2.24
CA LYS A 76 22.18 -4.54 1.76
C LYS A 76 22.81 -4.75 0.38
N GLU A 77 23.34 -5.92 0.11
CA GLU A 77 23.99 -6.31 -1.16
C GLU A 77 23.00 -6.46 -2.32
N PHE A 78 21.72 -6.63 -2.02
CA PHE A 78 20.64 -6.75 -3.01
C PHE A 78 19.63 -5.61 -2.86
N ALA A 79 20.07 -4.45 -2.37
CA ALA A 79 19.21 -3.29 -2.17
C ALA A 79 18.57 -2.83 -3.49
N MET A 80 17.32 -2.42 -3.41
CA MET A 80 16.54 -1.96 -4.56
C MET A 80 16.58 -0.45 -4.68
N LEU A 81 16.44 0.12 -5.89
CA LEU A 81 16.49 1.59 -6.03
C LEU A 81 15.47 2.29 -5.10
N ASN A 82 14.25 1.76 -5.05
CA ASN A 82 13.21 2.17 -4.12
C ASN A 82 12.12 1.07 -4.08
N CYS A 83 11.06 1.31 -3.31
CA CYS A 83 9.96 0.35 -3.20
C CYS A 83 9.20 0.12 -4.50
N LYS A 84 9.22 1.10 -5.42
CA LYS A 84 8.59 1.01 -6.75
C LYS A 84 9.37 0.06 -7.66
N ASP A 85 10.70 0.15 -7.67
CA ASP A 85 11.57 -0.79 -8.37
C ASP A 85 11.41 -2.21 -7.82
N LEU A 86 11.34 -2.35 -6.48
CA LEU A 86 11.03 -3.63 -5.84
C LEU A 86 9.68 -4.20 -6.32
N LYS A 87 8.61 -3.39 -6.39
CA LYS A 87 7.29 -3.85 -6.87
C LYS A 87 7.32 -4.36 -8.30
N GLN A 88 8.08 -3.69 -9.16
CA GLN A 88 8.18 -4.05 -10.57
C GLN A 88 8.95 -5.36 -10.77
N LYS A 89 10.06 -5.55 -10.05
CA LYS A 89 10.92 -6.73 -10.15
C LYS A 89 10.42 -7.92 -9.35
N VAL A 90 9.73 -7.66 -8.24
CA VAL A 90 9.14 -8.68 -7.36
C VAL A 90 7.66 -8.36 -7.12
N PRO A 91 6.76 -8.63 -8.11
CA PRO A 91 5.34 -8.29 -7.99
C PRO A 91 4.63 -8.93 -6.80
N SER A 92 5.14 -10.08 -6.34
CA SER A 92 4.67 -10.83 -5.17
C SER A 92 5.21 -10.32 -3.82
N ALA A 93 6.08 -9.30 -3.81
CA ALA A 93 6.57 -8.72 -2.57
C ALA A 93 5.38 -8.18 -1.74
N GLU A 94 5.33 -8.56 -0.48
CA GLU A 94 4.35 -8.05 0.48
C GLU A 94 4.80 -6.69 1.03
N SER A 95 3.90 -5.98 1.72
CA SER A 95 4.30 -4.77 2.45
C SER A 95 5.22 -5.14 3.60
N GLY A 96 6.31 -4.41 3.79
CA GLY A 96 7.32 -4.76 4.78
C GLY A 96 8.57 -3.89 4.71
N VAL A 97 9.57 -4.23 5.53
CA VAL A 97 10.86 -3.53 5.56
C VAL A 97 11.82 -4.18 4.57
N TYR A 98 12.37 -3.36 3.67
CA TYR A 98 13.32 -3.80 2.64
C TYR A 98 14.53 -2.86 2.60
N TRP A 99 15.65 -3.39 2.11
CA TRP A 99 16.84 -2.59 1.79
C TRP A 99 16.63 -1.84 0.48
N ILE A 100 16.81 -0.52 0.53
CA ILE A 100 16.78 0.36 -0.62
C ILE A 100 18.08 1.15 -0.77
N ASP A 101 18.39 1.51 -2.00
CA ASP A 101 19.56 2.28 -2.39
C ASP A 101 19.18 3.37 -3.41
N PRO A 102 18.65 4.51 -2.95
CA PRO A 102 18.04 5.51 -3.82
C PRO A 102 18.98 6.24 -4.79
N ASP A 103 20.30 6.20 -4.55
CA ASP A 103 21.26 6.80 -5.49
C ASP A 103 21.72 5.83 -6.58
N GLY A 104 21.44 4.53 -6.43
CA GLY A 104 21.78 3.47 -7.37
C GLY A 104 23.29 3.25 -7.56
N GLY A 105 24.11 3.79 -6.66
CA GLY A 105 25.57 3.71 -6.70
C GLY A 105 26.11 2.46 -6.02
N SER A 106 27.09 2.63 -5.15
CA SER A 106 27.55 1.54 -4.30
C SER A 106 26.54 1.30 -3.19
N HIS A 107 26.22 0.05 -2.86
CA HIS A 107 25.33 -0.27 -1.74
C HIS A 107 25.84 0.13 -0.35
N GLY A 108 26.98 0.84 -0.23
CA GLY A 108 27.58 1.28 1.04
C GLY A 108 26.66 2.17 1.89
N ASN A 109 25.82 2.98 1.24
CA ASN A 109 24.84 3.86 1.87
C ASN A 109 23.39 3.37 1.73
N ALA A 110 23.17 2.15 1.23
CA ALA A 110 21.86 1.53 1.25
C ALA A 110 21.34 1.40 2.69
N PHE A 111 20.04 1.55 2.87
CA PHE A 111 19.36 1.57 4.17
C PHE A 111 17.99 0.89 4.09
N GLN A 112 17.43 0.55 5.25
CA GLN A 112 16.11 -0.07 5.34
C GLN A 112 14.99 0.96 5.29
N ALA A 113 13.93 0.67 4.53
CA ALA A 113 12.72 1.47 4.47
C ALA A 113 11.48 0.58 4.44
N PHE A 114 10.36 1.09 4.94
CA PHE A 114 9.07 0.42 4.80
C PHE A 114 8.51 0.64 3.39
N CYS A 115 8.23 -0.48 2.71
CA CYS A 115 7.57 -0.53 1.42
C CYS A 115 6.12 -0.93 1.59
N ASP A 116 5.19 -0.08 1.18
CA ASP A 116 3.79 -0.44 1.00
C ASP A 116 3.59 -0.98 -0.42
N GLN A 117 3.33 -2.28 -0.52
CA GLN A 117 3.16 -3.01 -1.79
C GLN A 117 1.69 -3.28 -2.14
N GLN A 118 0.75 -2.68 -1.40
CA GLN A 118 -0.69 -2.95 -1.51
C GLN A 118 -1.51 -1.70 -1.82
N THR A 119 -1.29 -0.59 -1.09
CA THR A 119 -2.10 0.64 -1.23
C THR A 119 -1.99 1.20 -2.65
N GLU A 120 -3.11 1.44 -3.32
CA GLU A 120 -3.17 2.00 -4.69
C GLU A 120 -2.24 1.33 -5.72
N GLY A 121 -2.04 0.00 -5.62
CA GLY A 121 -1.16 -0.74 -6.52
C GLY A 121 0.27 -0.91 -6.02
N GLY A 122 0.61 -0.31 -4.87
CA GLY A 122 1.85 -0.51 -4.16
C GLY A 122 3.05 0.21 -4.77
N GLY A 123 4.24 -0.18 -4.30
CA GLY A 123 5.50 0.44 -4.69
C GLY A 123 5.83 1.72 -3.93
N TRP A 124 5.15 1.99 -2.81
CA TRP A 124 5.39 3.22 -2.07
C TRP A 124 6.47 3.07 -1.02
N THR A 125 7.39 4.03 -0.97
CA THR A 125 8.37 4.16 0.11
C THR A 125 7.82 5.10 1.18
N LEU A 126 7.69 4.63 2.42
CA LEU A 126 7.28 5.47 3.55
C LEU A 126 8.42 6.39 3.97
N VAL A 127 8.23 7.70 3.81
CA VAL A 127 9.22 8.71 4.19
C VAL A 127 8.85 9.45 5.48
N TRP A 128 7.57 9.41 5.87
CA TRP A 128 7.11 10.11 7.05
C TRP A 128 5.86 9.44 7.64
N SER A 129 5.94 9.08 8.92
CA SER A 129 4.78 8.72 9.74
C SER A 129 4.66 9.70 10.91
N TYR A 130 3.46 10.25 11.12
CA TYR A 130 3.24 11.27 12.14
C TYR A 130 1.91 11.11 12.90
N THR A 131 1.84 11.80 14.03
CA THR A 131 0.64 11.94 14.86
C THR A 131 0.33 13.40 15.18
N PHE A 132 -0.91 13.68 15.55
CA PHE A 132 -1.35 14.99 16.04
C PHE A 132 -1.27 15.03 17.57
N THR A 133 -0.60 16.05 18.11
CA THR A 133 -0.34 16.16 19.56
C THR A 133 -1.06 17.32 20.25
N ASP A 134 -1.54 18.32 19.50
CA ASP A 134 -2.28 19.46 20.07
C ASP A 134 -3.54 19.77 19.26
N TYR A 135 -4.55 18.92 19.41
CA TYR A 135 -5.86 19.07 18.75
C TYR A 135 -6.57 20.37 19.18
N SER A 136 -6.33 20.84 20.40
CA SER A 136 -6.99 22.01 20.97
C SER A 136 -6.51 23.33 20.36
N ASN A 137 -5.28 23.37 19.83
CA ASN A 137 -4.67 24.55 19.26
C ASN A 137 -4.30 24.36 17.79
N PHE A 138 -5.16 23.71 17.00
CA PHE A 138 -4.91 23.46 15.57
C PHE A 138 -4.51 24.72 14.78
N ASN A 139 -5.04 25.88 15.15
CA ASN A 139 -4.80 27.15 14.47
C ASN A 139 -3.56 27.92 14.96
N ARG A 140 -2.82 27.42 15.96
CA ARG A 140 -1.60 28.11 16.43
C ARG A 140 -0.45 27.87 15.47
N GLN A 141 0.29 28.93 15.13
CA GLN A 141 1.48 28.83 14.27
C GLN A 141 2.59 27.93 14.84
N SER A 142 2.61 27.72 16.15
CA SER A 142 3.56 26.83 16.80
C SER A 142 3.17 25.36 16.74
N ASN A 143 1.89 25.07 16.47
CA ASN A 143 1.39 23.71 16.41
C ASN A 143 1.90 23.03 15.13
N ALA A 144 2.30 21.77 15.27
CA ALA A 144 2.78 20.95 14.17
C ALA A 144 2.48 19.48 14.47
N VAL A 145 2.47 18.68 13.40
CA VAL A 145 2.42 17.23 13.51
C VAL A 145 3.75 16.69 14.05
N THR A 146 3.69 15.63 14.86
CA THR A 146 4.83 15.07 15.58
C THR A 146 5.19 13.68 15.06
N PRO A 147 6.47 13.41 14.71
CA PRO A 147 7.55 14.38 14.57
C PRO A 147 7.41 15.19 13.28
N ARG A 148 8.06 16.36 13.26
CA ARG A 148 8.24 17.11 12.02
C ARG A 148 9.50 16.64 11.28
N PRO A 149 9.52 16.70 9.94
CA PRO A 149 10.74 16.48 9.15
C PRO A 149 11.80 17.55 9.44
N SER A 150 13.02 17.29 8.99
CA SER A 150 14.21 18.15 9.19
C SER A 150 14.19 19.49 8.44
N TRP A 151 13.08 19.86 7.78
CA TRP A 151 12.95 21.19 7.17
C TRP A 151 12.83 22.31 8.22
N SER A 152 13.15 23.54 7.79
CA SER A 152 13.07 24.72 8.66
C SER A 152 11.62 25.05 9.01
N ALA A 153 11.32 25.15 10.30
CA ALA A 153 10.02 25.57 10.83
C ALA A 153 10.24 26.40 12.10
N ARG A 154 10.41 27.71 11.94
CA ARG A 154 10.86 28.65 13.00
C ARG A 154 9.99 28.64 14.26
N TYR A 155 8.67 28.46 14.09
CA TYR A 155 7.71 28.58 15.19
C TYR A 155 7.27 27.23 15.76
N ALA A 156 7.60 26.12 15.09
CA ALA A 156 7.15 24.79 15.49
C ALA A 156 7.86 24.33 16.77
N ASN A 157 7.09 23.88 17.76
CA ASN A 157 7.59 23.46 19.07
C ASN A 157 7.66 21.93 19.24
N VAL A 158 7.54 21.17 18.16
CA VAL A 158 7.58 19.70 18.16
C VAL A 158 8.95 19.16 17.79
N ARG A 159 9.22 17.90 18.17
CA ARG A 159 10.50 17.23 17.87
C ARG A 159 10.72 17.07 16.36
N VAL A 160 11.96 17.24 15.93
CA VAL A 160 12.43 16.90 14.59
C VAL A 160 12.78 15.41 14.55
N SER A 161 12.53 14.76 13.41
CA SER A 161 13.07 13.43 13.13
C SER A 161 13.87 13.43 11.83
N THR A 162 14.93 12.63 11.84
CA THR A 162 15.74 12.22 10.67
C THR A 162 15.83 10.69 10.58
N THR A 163 15.01 9.98 11.35
CA THR A 163 15.00 8.52 11.43
C THR A 163 14.04 7.96 10.40
N VAL A 164 14.45 6.93 9.66
CA VAL A 164 13.57 6.30 8.65
C VAL A 164 12.43 5.55 9.36
N PRO A 165 11.15 5.85 9.06
CA PRO A 165 10.03 5.10 9.60
C PRO A 165 9.98 3.70 8.97
N LEU A 166 9.97 2.67 9.82
CA LEU A 166 10.00 1.25 9.43
C LEU A 166 8.62 0.55 9.53
N SER A 167 7.60 1.29 9.95
CA SER A 167 6.21 0.87 9.93
C SER A 167 5.31 2.10 9.97
N GLU A 168 4.02 1.94 9.66
CA GLU A 168 3.04 3.03 9.74
C GLU A 168 2.88 3.57 11.18
N THR A 169 3.19 2.78 12.20
CA THR A 169 3.11 3.17 13.61
C THR A 169 4.44 3.63 14.20
N HIS A 170 5.53 3.53 13.43
CA HIS A 170 6.83 4.08 13.80
C HIS A 170 6.87 5.56 13.41
N TYR A 171 6.32 6.42 14.27
CA TYR A 171 6.17 7.85 14.02
C TYR A 171 7.53 8.56 13.91
N GLU A 172 8.18 8.47 12.76
CA GLU A 172 9.46 9.08 12.43
C GLU A 172 9.42 9.71 11.03
N ALA A 173 10.38 10.59 10.74
CA ALA A 173 10.54 11.23 9.46
C ALA A 173 11.95 10.96 8.93
N MET A 174 12.05 10.37 7.74
CA MET A 174 13.29 10.25 7.01
C MET A 174 13.90 11.65 6.84
N ASP A 175 15.23 11.75 6.89
CA ASP A 175 15.91 13.03 6.63
C ASP A 175 15.42 13.62 5.30
N PHE A 176 14.93 14.86 5.36
CA PHE A 176 14.31 15.55 4.24
C PHE A 176 15.24 15.66 3.02
N ALA A 177 16.56 15.68 3.24
CA ALA A 177 17.55 15.66 2.17
C ALA A 177 17.46 14.40 1.28
N LEU A 178 17.01 13.26 1.83
CA LEU A 178 16.88 12.00 1.11
C LEU A 178 15.59 11.88 0.31
N TRP A 179 14.58 12.71 0.57
CA TRP A 179 13.27 12.56 -0.08
C TRP A 179 13.38 12.71 -1.61
N ARG A 180 14.32 13.55 -2.06
CA ARG A 180 14.58 13.75 -3.49
C ARG A 180 15.16 12.51 -4.17
N SER A 181 15.99 11.73 -3.49
CA SER A 181 16.55 10.51 -4.06
C SER A 181 15.53 9.37 -4.11
N ILE A 182 14.55 9.34 -3.18
CA ILE A 182 13.43 8.39 -3.26
C ILE A 182 12.64 8.56 -4.57
N GLY A 183 12.37 9.81 -4.95
CA GLY A 183 11.70 10.17 -6.20
C GLY A 183 10.55 11.16 -6.00
N LYS A 184 9.65 11.22 -6.98
CA LYS A 184 8.50 12.14 -6.99
C LYS A 184 7.23 11.58 -6.34
N GLU A 185 7.25 10.29 -6.02
CA GLU A 185 6.13 9.53 -5.49
C GLU A 185 6.63 8.77 -4.25
N PHE A 186 6.01 9.04 -3.10
CA PHE A 186 6.35 8.43 -1.81
C PHE A 186 5.12 8.47 -0.90
N LEU A 187 5.17 7.71 0.18
CA LEU A 187 4.09 7.59 1.15
C LEU A 187 4.35 8.44 2.38
N ILE A 188 3.33 9.19 2.78
CA ILE A 188 3.23 9.88 4.06
C ILE A 188 1.97 9.35 4.76
N LYS A 189 2.11 8.94 6.03
CA LYS A 189 1.02 8.37 6.83
C LYS A 189 0.81 9.16 8.12
N SER A 190 -0.46 9.34 8.49
CA SER A 190 -0.87 9.85 9.79
C SER A 190 -1.45 8.73 10.66
N ASN A 191 -1.49 8.94 11.97
CA ASN A 191 -2.20 8.08 12.93
C ASN A 191 -3.74 8.15 12.82
N ILE A 192 -4.27 9.12 12.09
CA ILE A 192 -5.69 9.16 11.70
C ILE A 192 -5.84 8.42 10.36
N ASN A 193 -6.89 7.61 10.23
CA ASN A 193 -7.07 6.51 9.25
C ASN A 193 -7.10 6.87 7.75
N ASN A 194 -6.50 7.98 7.33
CA ASN A 194 -6.53 8.43 5.95
C ASN A 194 -5.10 8.63 5.43
N TRP A 195 -4.75 7.93 4.35
CA TRP A 195 -3.47 8.06 3.66
C TRP A 195 -3.57 9.10 2.53
N ILE A 196 -2.51 9.89 2.32
CA ILE A 196 -2.45 10.92 1.28
C ILE A 196 -1.38 10.53 0.26
N ALA A 197 -1.80 10.18 -0.96
CA ALA A 197 -0.88 10.12 -2.08
C ALA A 197 -0.72 11.54 -2.66
N CYS A 198 0.49 12.08 -2.63
CA CYS A 198 0.81 13.40 -3.17
C CYS A 198 1.50 13.26 -4.53
N LYS A 199 0.92 13.85 -5.57
CA LYS A 199 1.53 13.99 -6.89
C LYS A 199 1.87 15.46 -7.16
N GLU A 200 3.07 15.72 -7.65
CA GLU A 200 3.49 17.08 -8.03
C GLU A 200 2.53 17.68 -9.09
N GLY A 201 2.16 18.95 -8.89
CA GLY A 201 1.43 19.77 -9.87
C GLY A 201 2.31 20.93 -10.32
N THR A 202 1.90 22.17 -10.03
CA THR A 202 2.77 23.34 -10.25
C THR A 202 3.81 23.54 -9.13
N GLY A 203 3.55 22.96 -7.95
CA GLY A 203 4.44 22.96 -6.79
C GLY A 203 5.11 21.60 -6.55
N SER A 204 6.08 21.58 -5.64
CA SER A 204 6.82 20.38 -5.26
C SER A 204 7.16 20.43 -3.77
N MET A 205 6.70 19.42 -3.02
CA MET A 205 7.04 19.26 -1.60
C MET A 205 8.53 18.90 -1.45
N VAL A 206 9.07 18.10 -2.37
CA VAL A 206 10.49 17.70 -2.38
C VAL A 206 11.41 18.89 -2.65
N GLN A 207 11.03 19.76 -3.59
CA GLN A 207 11.86 20.92 -3.98
C GLN A 207 11.53 22.18 -3.21
N GLN A 208 10.60 22.12 -2.24
CA GLN A 208 10.06 23.30 -1.54
C GLN A 208 9.64 24.41 -2.52
N LYS A 209 9.03 23.99 -3.63
CA LYS A 209 8.58 24.88 -4.68
C LYS A 209 7.12 25.20 -4.46
N LYS A 210 6.83 26.48 -4.27
CA LYS A 210 5.45 26.99 -4.16
C LYS A 210 4.64 26.62 -5.41
N GLY A 211 3.41 26.17 -5.18
CA GLY A 211 2.46 25.81 -6.22
C GLY A 211 1.45 24.78 -5.71
N SER A 212 0.77 24.11 -6.63
CA SER A 212 -0.18 23.04 -6.31
C SER A 212 0.49 21.67 -6.27
N ILE A 213 0.14 20.86 -5.27
CA ILE A 213 0.29 19.41 -5.31
C ILE A 213 -1.10 18.80 -5.39
N THR A 214 -1.23 17.72 -6.15
CA THR A 214 -2.48 16.94 -6.18
C THR A 214 -2.38 15.89 -5.09
N SER A 215 -3.10 16.11 -4.01
CA SER A 215 -3.22 15.16 -2.91
C SER A 215 -4.57 14.45 -3.03
N GLY A 216 -4.55 13.13 -3.18
CA GLY A 216 -5.77 12.32 -3.29
C GLY A 216 -6.00 11.53 -2.01
N PHE A 217 -7.13 11.80 -1.34
CA PHE A 217 -7.85 10.76 -0.61
C PHE A 217 -8.80 10.12 -1.61
N LYS A 218 -8.92 8.79 -1.63
CA LYS A 218 -9.96 8.14 -2.44
C LYS A 218 -11.35 8.29 -1.78
N ASP A 219 -11.76 9.54 -1.59
CA ASP A 219 -13.16 9.97 -1.64
C ASP A 219 -13.29 11.46 -2.02
N GLN A 220 -12.32 12.35 -1.77
CA GLN A 220 -12.43 13.75 -2.24
C GLN A 220 -11.10 14.37 -2.67
N ARG A 221 -11.03 14.77 -3.95
CA ARG A 221 -9.94 15.58 -4.53
C ARG A 221 -9.99 16.98 -3.93
N HIS A 222 -9.13 17.27 -2.97
CA HIS A 222 -8.88 18.64 -2.52
C HIS A 222 -7.37 18.91 -2.53
N GLY A 223 -6.96 19.87 -3.36
CA GLY A 223 -5.56 20.31 -3.43
C GLY A 223 -5.15 20.97 -2.10
N ILE A 224 -4.02 20.53 -1.55
CA ILE A 224 -3.44 21.13 -0.34
C ILE A 224 -2.40 22.17 -0.79
N PRO A 225 -2.51 23.44 -0.38
CA PRO A 225 -1.47 24.43 -0.65
C PRO A 225 -0.22 24.11 0.19
N VAL A 226 0.95 24.09 -0.46
CA VAL A 226 2.26 23.98 0.20
C VAL A 226 2.83 25.39 0.38
N LEU A 227 3.28 25.71 1.61
CA LEU A 227 3.87 27.00 2.01
C LEU A 227 5.21 27.25 1.32
#